data_AF-A0A5A8AFR0-F1
#
_entry.id   AF-A0A5A8AFR0-F1
#
_cell.length_a   1.000
_cell.length_b   1.000
_cell.length_c   1.000
_cell.angle_alpha   90.00
_cell.angle_beta   90.00
_cell.angle_gamma   90.00
#
_symmetry.space_group_name_H-M   'P 1'
#
loop_
_entity.id
_entity.type
_entity.pdbx_description
1 polymer ?
#
loop_
_entity_poly.entity_id
_entity_poly.type
_entity_poly.pdbx_seq_one_letter_code
_entity_poly.pdbx_strand_id
1 'polypeptide(L)'
;MKNIRSITLEKYSPPVYESIDDHIYRNTEDNTYVTALSLELEDDEDSQYPLEDLLDRFNLYISGFINPEVIESQYLNLEFAGDPEDIREFLKSVVGKRVYNMEVEGQDGKTYVKLLIE
;
A
#
# COMPACT_ATOMS: atom_id res chain seq x y z
N MET A 1 10.47 -2.01 1.03
CA MET A 1 9.55 -1.21 1.84
C MET A 1 9.42 -1.91 3.19
N LYS A 2 9.59 -1.19 4.28
CA LYS A 2 9.57 -1.73 5.65
C LYS A 2 8.80 -0.79 6.57
N ASN A 3 8.65 -1.19 7.83
CA ASN A 3 7.96 -0.42 8.86
C ASN A 3 6.54 0.02 8.46
N ILE A 4 5.86 -0.84 7.67
CA ILE A 4 4.55 -0.56 7.11
C ILE A 4 3.50 -0.54 8.23
N ARG A 5 2.75 0.56 8.34
CA ARG A 5 1.71 0.74 9.37
C ARG A 5 0.49 1.45 8.83
N SER A 6 -0.68 1.07 9.33
CA SER A 6 -1.92 1.79 9.05
C SER A 6 -1.89 3.18 9.71
N ILE A 7 -2.41 4.16 8.98
CA ILE A 7 -2.62 5.52 9.47
C ILE A 7 -4.08 5.92 9.22
N THR A 8 -4.63 6.75 10.11
CA THR A 8 -5.97 7.31 9.95
C THR A 8 -5.85 8.76 9.52
N LEU A 9 -6.48 9.11 8.39
CA LEU A 9 -6.50 10.46 7.87
C LEU A 9 -7.61 11.27 8.52
N GLU A 10 -7.39 12.57 8.75
CA GLU A 10 -8.42 13.46 9.31
C GLU A 10 -9.69 13.52 8.44
N LYS A 11 -9.53 13.39 7.12
CA LYS A 11 -10.65 13.36 6.17
C LYS A 11 -11.55 12.13 6.32
N TYR A 12 -11.10 11.06 6.99
CA TYR A 12 -11.91 9.87 7.26
C TYR A 12 -12.92 10.11 8.37
N SER A 13 -13.82 11.06 8.14
CA SER A 13 -14.84 11.49 9.08
C SER A 13 -16.22 11.62 8.39
N PRO A 14 -17.31 11.37 9.12
CA PRO A 14 -18.65 11.60 8.60
C PRO A 14 -18.89 13.07 8.25
N PRO A 15 -19.78 13.36 7.28
CA PRO A 15 -20.61 12.40 6.54
C PRO A 15 -19.93 11.80 5.30
N VAL A 16 -18.75 12.30 4.92
CA VAL A 16 -18.08 11.94 3.65
C VAL A 16 -17.50 10.54 3.71
N TYR A 17 -16.96 10.14 4.86
CA TYR A 17 -16.45 8.80 5.07
C TYR A 17 -17.14 8.10 6.24
N GLU A 18 -17.37 6.80 6.07
CA GLU A 18 -17.81 5.90 7.13
C GLU A 18 -16.80 4.77 7.31
N SER A 19 -16.55 4.37 8.56
CA SER A 19 -15.74 3.19 8.86
C SER A 19 -16.58 1.94 8.61
N ILE A 20 -16.04 1.02 7.81
CA ILE A 20 -16.67 -0.27 7.52
C ILE A 20 -15.92 -1.44 8.20
N ASP A 21 -14.64 -1.25 8.50
CA ASP A 21 -13.78 -2.20 9.19
C ASP A 21 -12.58 -1.46 9.81
N ASP A 22 -11.72 -2.17 10.55
CA ASP A 22 -10.48 -1.63 11.10
C ASP A 22 -9.58 -1.08 10.00
N HIS A 23 -9.34 0.24 10.04
CA HIS A 23 -8.59 1.00 9.03
C HIS A 23 -9.14 0.95 7.57
N ILE A 24 -10.40 0.54 7.37
CA ILE A 24 -11.07 0.58 6.07
C ILE A 24 -12.28 1.51 6.13
N TYR A 25 -12.33 2.43 5.17
CA TYR A 25 -13.36 3.47 5.11
C TYR A 25 -14.04 3.45 3.74
N ARG A 26 -15.35 3.70 3.72
CA ARG A 26 -16.11 3.92 2.48
C ARG A 26 -16.35 5.41 2.30
N ASN A 27 -16.01 5.94 1.13
CA ASN A 27 -16.43 7.27 0.69
C ASN A 27 -17.91 7.20 0.26
N THR A 28 -18.76 7.99 0.90
CA THR A 28 -20.21 7.97 0.67
C THR A 28 -20.63 8.69 -0.60
N GLU A 29 -19.77 9.52 -1.18
CA GLU A 29 -20.06 10.30 -2.39
C GLU A 29 -19.92 9.47 -3.67
N ASP A 30 -18.91 8.60 -3.72
CA ASP A 30 -18.58 7.79 -4.91
C ASP A 30 -18.57 6.26 -4.65
N ASN A 31 -18.88 5.82 -3.43
CA ASN A 31 -18.89 4.41 -3.01
C ASN A 31 -17.51 3.70 -3.14
N THR A 32 -16.41 4.45 -3.15
CA THR A 32 -15.06 3.87 -3.12
C THR A 32 -14.66 3.45 -1.70
N TYR A 33 -13.84 2.40 -1.60
CA TYR A 33 -13.27 1.95 -0.34
C TYR A 33 -11.80 2.27 -0.30
N VAL A 34 -11.34 2.75 0.85
CA VAL A 34 -9.99 3.27 1.01
C VAL A 34 -9.37 2.83 2.33
N THR A 35 -8.04 2.74 2.31
CA THR A 35 -7.20 2.65 3.51
C THR A 35 -5.97 3.53 3.31
N ALA A 36 -5.29 3.92 4.39
CA ALA A 36 -4.06 4.69 4.29
C ALA A 36 -2.94 4.02 5.07
N LEU A 37 -1.75 3.94 4.47
CA LEU A 37 -0.56 3.39 5.08
C LEU A 37 0.59 4.39 5.05
N SER A 38 1.46 4.27 6.05
CA SER A 38 2.79 4.85 6.09
C SER A 38 3.81 3.72 5.92
N LEU A 39 4.74 3.86 4.99
CA LEU A 39 5.77 2.86 4.68
C LEU A 39 7.12 3.54 4.50
N GLU A 40 8.19 2.84 4.82
CA GLU A 40 9.57 3.31 4.66
C GLU A 40 10.21 2.60 3.45
N LEU A 41 10.72 3.38 2.50
CA LEU A 41 11.56 2.91 1.40
C LEU A 41 12.92 2.45 1.94
N GLU A 42 13.49 1.43 1.30
CA GLU A 42 14.86 1.01 1.55
C GLU A 42 15.84 1.78 0.64
N ASP A 43 17.12 1.80 1.01
CA ASP A 43 18.13 2.64 0.34
C ASP A 43 18.34 2.27 -1.15
N ASP A 44 18.02 1.03 -1.52
CA ASP A 44 18.11 0.46 -2.86
C ASP A 44 16.77 0.44 -3.61
N GLU A 45 15.71 0.95 -3.01
CA GLU A 45 14.38 1.03 -3.63
C GLU A 45 14.12 2.41 -4.22
N ASP A 46 13.36 2.43 -5.31
CA ASP A 46 12.72 3.64 -5.79
C ASP A 46 11.25 3.68 -5.34
N SER A 47 10.54 4.75 -5.69
CA SER A 47 9.13 4.89 -5.35
C SER A 47 8.21 4.01 -6.21
N GLN A 48 8.74 3.23 -7.16
CA GLN A 48 7.97 2.40 -8.09
C GLN A 48 7.96 0.93 -7.67
N TYR A 49 9.12 0.31 -7.46
CA TYR A 49 9.23 -1.08 -7.01
C TYR A 49 9.75 -1.14 -5.57
N PRO A 50 9.07 -1.86 -4.66
CA PRO A 50 8.08 -2.92 -4.88
C PRO A 50 6.60 -2.50 -4.93
N LEU A 51 6.29 -1.20 -4.94
CA LEU A 51 4.93 -0.71 -4.82
C LEU A 51 4.02 -1.16 -5.98
N GLU A 52 4.46 -1.10 -7.23
CA GLU A 52 3.64 -1.49 -8.40
C GLU A 52 3.24 -2.97 -8.36
N ASP A 53 4.19 -3.88 -8.13
CA ASP A 53 3.92 -5.31 -7.98
C ASP A 53 2.97 -5.60 -6.81
N LEU A 54 3.05 -4.79 -5.74
CA LEU A 54 2.17 -4.92 -4.59
C LEU A 54 0.74 -4.49 -4.92
N LEU A 55 0.57 -3.39 -5.64
CA LEU A 55 -0.73 -2.93 -6.13
C LEU A 55 -1.38 -3.96 -7.05
N ASP A 56 -0.61 -4.49 -8.00
CA ASP A 56 -1.08 -5.52 -8.94
C ASP A 56 -1.48 -6.81 -8.21
N ARG A 57 -0.69 -7.24 -7.22
CA ARG A 57 -0.98 -8.46 -6.46
C ARG A 57 -2.30 -8.40 -5.70
N PHE A 58 -2.64 -7.23 -5.15
CA PHE A 58 -3.85 -7.04 -4.36
C PHE A 58 -4.95 -6.32 -5.12
N ASN A 59 -4.80 -6.08 -6.43
CA ASN A 59 -5.81 -5.39 -7.25
C ASN A 59 -6.22 -4.02 -6.66
N LEU A 60 -5.23 -3.26 -6.17
CA LEU A 60 -5.41 -1.93 -5.58
C LEU A 60 -4.82 -0.85 -6.48
N TYR A 61 -5.21 0.40 -6.23
CA TYR A 61 -4.58 1.57 -6.84
C TYR A 61 -4.32 2.67 -5.80
N ILE A 62 -3.38 3.56 -6.10
CA ILE A 62 -3.14 4.75 -5.27
C ILE A 62 -4.21 5.79 -5.58
N SER A 63 -5.04 6.12 -4.59
CA SER A 63 -6.04 7.20 -4.70
C SER A 63 -5.49 8.55 -4.24
N GLY A 64 -4.38 8.57 -3.49
CA GLY A 64 -3.79 9.81 -3.02
C GLY A 64 -2.40 9.68 -2.41
N PHE A 65 -1.60 10.72 -2.59
CA PHE A 65 -0.33 10.93 -1.88
C PHE A 65 -0.58 11.87 -0.70
N ILE A 66 -0.19 11.46 0.50
CA ILE A 66 -0.45 12.21 1.74
C ILE A 66 0.83 12.92 2.17
N ASN A 67 0.75 14.24 2.34
CA ASN A 67 1.90 15.09 2.67
C ASN A 67 3.10 14.88 1.73
N PRO A 68 2.91 15.02 0.40
CA PRO A 68 3.97 14.79 -0.56
C PRO A 68 5.13 15.79 -0.42
N GLU A 69 5.00 16.87 0.34
CA GLU A 69 6.08 17.86 0.51
C GLU A 69 7.24 17.36 1.40
N VAL A 70 7.08 16.21 2.08
CA VAL A 70 8.12 15.56 2.91
C VAL A 70 9.00 14.61 2.07
N ILE A 71 9.19 14.91 0.78
CA ILE A 71 9.93 14.10 -0.22
C ILE A 71 11.36 13.73 0.21
N GLU A 72 12.00 14.49 1.11
CA GLU A 72 13.31 14.13 1.65
C GLU A 72 13.27 12.97 2.65
N SER A 73 12.09 12.50 3.05
CA SER A 73 11.96 11.37 3.96
C SER A 73 11.89 10.05 3.20
N GLN A 74 12.57 9.03 3.72
CA GLN A 74 12.38 7.64 3.29
C GLN A 74 10.94 7.15 3.51
N TYR A 75 10.01 7.98 4.02
CA TYR A 75 8.63 7.58 4.28
C TYR A 75 7.68 8.03 3.17
N LEU A 76 6.92 7.08 2.62
CA LEU A 76 5.76 7.33 1.78
C LEU A 76 4.49 7.14 2.59
N ASN A 77 3.61 8.15 2.56
CA ASN A 77 2.27 8.03 3.10
C ASN A 77 1.29 8.02 1.93
N LEU A 78 0.58 6.91 1.77
CA LEU A 78 -0.24 6.65 0.59
C LEU A 78 -1.65 6.26 1.00
N GLU A 79 -2.62 6.72 0.22
CA GLU A 79 -3.99 6.24 0.24
C GLU A 79 -4.17 5.20 -0.87
N PHE A 80 -4.66 4.04 -0.47
CA PHE A 80 -4.94 2.91 -1.34
C PHE A 80 -6.46 2.76 -1.47
N ALA A 81 -6.92 2.41 -2.66
CA ALA A 81 -8.31 2.16 -2.95
C ALA A 81 -8.49 0.89 -3.78
N GLY A 82 -9.66 0.26 -3.64
CA GLY A 82 -9.97 -1.01 -4.30
C GLY A 82 -11.24 -1.66 -3.74
N ASP A 83 -11.39 -2.96 -3.98
CA ASP A 83 -12.45 -3.75 -3.37
C ASP A 83 -12.19 -3.91 -1.85
N PRO A 84 -13.20 -3.85 -0.98
CA PRO A 84 -13.00 -3.94 0.47
C PRO A 84 -12.41 -5.29 0.92
N GLU A 85 -12.68 -6.39 0.22
CA GLU A 85 -12.07 -7.68 0.54
C GLU A 85 -10.58 -7.71 0.16
N ASP A 86 -10.24 -7.15 -1.00
CA ASP A 86 -8.86 -7.00 -1.46
C ASP A 86 -8.05 -6.10 -0.51
N ILE A 87 -8.63 -4.98 -0.05
CA ILE A 87 -8.02 -4.11 0.96
C ILE A 87 -7.80 -4.87 2.27
N ARG A 88 -8.76 -5.70 2.69
CA ARG A 88 -8.62 -6.49 3.92
C ARG A 88 -7.51 -7.52 3.81
N GLU A 89 -7.38 -8.19 2.67
CA GLU A 89 -6.27 -9.12 2.42
C GLU A 89 -4.92 -8.40 2.39
N PHE A 90 -4.88 -7.25 1.72
CA PHE A 90 -3.71 -6.37 1.66
C PHE A 90 -3.23 -5.97 3.05
N LEU A 91 -4.10 -5.38 3.88
CA LEU A 91 -3.76 -4.94 5.23
C LEU A 91 -3.23 -6.09 6.10
N LYS A 92 -3.89 -7.25 6.06
CA LYS A 92 -3.43 -8.46 6.78
C LYS A 92 -2.07 -8.94 6.31
N SER A 93 -1.75 -8.74 5.04
CA SER A 93 -0.52 -9.23 4.42
C SER A 93 0.66 -8.31 4.65
N VAL A 94 0.48 -6.99 4.69
CA VAL A 94 1.60 -6.03 4.62
C VAL A 94 1.88 -5.28 5.93
N VAL A 95 0.88 -5.12 6.81
CA VAL A 95 1.07 -4.33 8.03
C VAL A 95 2.04 -5.04 8.98
N GLY A 96 3.08 -4.31 9.42
CA GLY A 96 4.14 -4.84 10.26
C GLY A 96 5.13 -5.75 9.53
N LYS A 97 5.08 -5.78 8.19
CA LYS A 97 5.88 -6.66 7.33
C LYS A 97 6.89 -5.85 6.51
N ARG A 98 7.89 -6.55 5.98
CA ARG A 98 8.80 -6.04 4.97
C ARG A 98 8.34 -6.56 3.61
N VAL A 99 8.23 -5.68 2.63
CA VAL A 99 7.82 -5.98 1.26
C VAL A 99 8.96 -5.57 0.34
N TYR A 100 9.45 -6.45 -0.52
CA TYR A 100 10.58 -6.13 -1.41
C TYR A 100 10.60 -7.05 -2.64
N ASN A 101 11.28 -6.62 -3.68
CA ASN A 101 11.54 -7.43 -4.86
C ASN A 101 12.86 -8.18 -4.73
N MET A 102 12.88 -9.44 -5.15
CA MET A 102 14.08 -10.27 -5.20
C MET A 102 14.25 -10.85 -6.60
N GLU A 103 15.47 -10.79 -7.12
CA GLU A 103 15.86 -11.53 -8.32
C GLU A 103 15.94 -13.03 -8.02
N VAL A 104 15.32 -13.84 -8.87
CA VAL A 104 15.34 -15.30 -8.78
C VAL A 104 15.69 -15.90 -10.14
N GLU A 105 16.54 -16.92 -10.16
CA GLU A 105 16.90 -17.63 -11.37
C GLU A 105 15.85 -18.71 -11.69
N GLY A 106 15.28 -18.65 -12.89
CA GLY A 106 14.35 -19.64 -13.41
C GLY A 106 15.04 -20.90 -13.91
N GLN A 107 14.28 -21.97 -14.07
CA GLN A 107 14.79 -23.24 -14.62
C GLN A 107 15.27 -23.12 -16.07
N ASP A 108 14.89 -22.05 -16.78
CA ASP A 108 15.34 -21.71 -18.12
C ASP A 108 16.62 -20.86 -18.13
N GLY A 109 17.23 -20.63 -16.96
CA GLY A 109 18.44 -19.82 -16.78
C GLY A 109 18.21 -18.31 -16.91
N LYS A 110 16.95 -17.85 -16.92
CA LYS A 110 16.62 -16.41 -16.93
C LYS A 110 16.39 -15.88 -15.53
N THR A 111 16.75 -14.61 -15.32
CA THR A 111 16.41 -13.89 -14.10
C THR A 111 14.98 -13.37 -14.17
N TYR A 112 14.24 -13.62 -13.10
CA TYR A 112 12.91 -13.08 -12.87
C TYR A 112 12.91 -12.24 -11.60
N VAL A 113 11.98 -11.30 -11.51
CA VAL A 113 11.74 -10.53 -10.29
C VAL A 113 10.53 -11.12 -9.57
N LYS A 114 10.66 -11.30 -8.26
CA LYS A 114 9.58 -11.82 -7.41
C LYS A 114 9.34 -10.88 -6.23
N LEU A 115 8.08 -10.51 -6.02
CA LEU A 115 7.63 -9.81 -4.81
C LEU A 115 7.62 -10.76 -3.60
N LEU A 116 8.27 -10.35 -2.52
CA LEU A 116 8.29 -11.03 -1.23
C LEU A 116 7.68 -10.16 -0.14
N ILE A 117 7.02 -10.82 0.82
CA ILE A 117 6.38 -10.20 2.00
C ILE A 117 6.78 -11.03 3.22
N GLU A 118 7.49 -10.44 4.19
CA GLU A 118 8.12 -11.12 5.35
C GLU A 118 7.68 -10.54 6.70
#